data_AF-A0A6G8BWG9-F1
#
_entry.id   AF-A0A6G8BWG9-F1
#
_cell.length_a   1.000
_cell.length_b   1.000
_cell.length_c   1.000
_cell.angle_alpha   90.00
_cell.angle_beta   90.00
_cell.angle_gamma   90.00
#
_symmetry.space_group_name_H-M   'P 1'
#
loop_
_entity.id
_entity.type
_entity.pdbx_description
1 polymer ?
#
loop_
_entity_poly.entity_id
_entity_poly.type
_entity_poly.pdbx_seq_one_letter_code
_entity_poly.pdbx_strand_id
1 'polypeptide(L)' 'MAHDHDHIAPNRADVEAAHATDITQTVVPYMPVVLPVVGGLMMLLLAFIAVSMA' A
#
# COMPACT_ATOMS: atom_id res chain seq x y z
N MET A 1 17.94 -31.08 -22.28
CA MET A 1 18.34 -30.44 -21.01
C MET A 1 17.13 -29.67 -20.52
N ALA A 2 16.20 -30.39 -19.89
CA ALA A 2 15.00 -29.80 -19.29
C ALA A 2 15.45 -29.05 -18.04
N HIS A 3 15.03 -27.79 -17.91
CA HIS A 3 15.09 -27.09 -16.63
C HIS A 3 14.01 -27.72 -15.76
N ASP A 4 14.43 -28.67 -14.93
CA ASP A 4 13.62 -29.15 -13.82
C ASP A 4 13.54 -27.98 -12.84
N HIS A 5 12.42 -27.26 -12.89
CA HIS A 5 12.08 -26.30 -11.85
C HIS A 5 11.83 -27.12 -10.58
N ASP A 6 12.88 -27.28 -9.78
CA ASP A 6 12.82 -27.86 -8.45
C ASP A 6 11.64 -27.25 -7.70
N HIS A 7 10.64 -28.07 -7.42
CA HIS A 7 9.54 -27.76 -6.52
C HIS A 7 10.12 -27.70 -5.11
N ILE A 8 10.78 -26.59 -4.77
CA ILE A 8 11.27 -26.30 -3.43
C ILE A 8 10.06 -26.29 -2.51
N ALA A 9 10.00 -27.24 -1.57
CA ALA A 9 8.95 -27.28 -0.57
C ALA A 9 8.86 -25.91 0.12
N PRO A 10 7.66 -25.31 0.23
CA PRO A 10 7.52 -23.95 0.73
C PRO A 10 8.12 -23.87 2.13
N ASN A 11 9.07 -22.97 2.33
CA ASN A 11 9.67 -22.81 3.63
C ASN A 11 8.59 -22.25 4.59
N ARG A 12 8.67 -22.55 5.90
CA ARG A 12 7.63 -22.12 6.85
C ARG A 12 7.40 -20.59 6.85
N ALA A 13 8.44 -19.81 6.58
CA ALA A 13 8.34 -18.36 6.49
C ALA A 13 7.51 -17.91 5.28
N ASP A 14 7.60 -18.60 4.14
CA ASP A 14 6.78 -18.34 2.95
C ASP A 14 5.30 -18.67 3.21
N VAL A 15 5.03 -19.75 3.95
CA VAL A 15 3.66 -20.14 4.34
C VAL A 15 3.06 -19.13 5.33
N GLU A 16 3.87 -18.64 6.26
CA GLU A 16 3.46 -17.60 7.22
C GLU A 16 3.26 -16.24 6.53
N ALA A 17 4.11 -15.89 5.54
CA ALA A 17 3.94 -14.70 4.71
C ALA A 17 2.71 -14.78 3.79
N ALA A 18 2.38 -15.97 3.26
CA ALA A 18 1.18 -16.18 2.45
C ALA A 18 -0.12 -16.08 3.26
N HIS A 19 -0.07 -16.38 4.56
CA HIS A 19 -1.18 -16.19 5.49
C HIS A 19 -1.20 -14.81 6.16
N ALA A 20 -0.09 -14.07 6.13
CA ALA A 20 -0.03 -12.69 6.58
C ALA A 20 -0.85 -11.81 5.62
N THR A 21 -1.77 -11.03 6.16
CA THR A 21 -2.52 -10.05 5.37
C THR A 21 -1.55 -9.01 4.82
N ASP A 22 -1.31 -9.02 3.51
CA ASP A 22 -0.52 -8.00 2.83
C ASP A 22 -1.30 -6.67 2.84
N ILE A 23 -0.86 -5.79 3.73
CA ILE A 23 -1.45 -4.46 3.94
C ILE A 23 -1.41 -3.64 2.64
N THR A 24 -0.38 -3.86 1.82
CA THR A 24 -0.20 -3.20 0.53
C THR A 24 -1.26 -3.65 -0.48
N GLN A 25 -1.54 -4.95 -0.61
CA GLN A 25 -2.60 -5.45 -1.50
C GLN A 25 -3.99 -5.01 -1.04
N THR A 26 -4.19 -4.85 0.27
CA THR A 26 -5.46 -4.40 0.84
C THR A 26 -5.72 -2.92 0.56
N VAL A 27 -4.68 -2.07 0.55
CA VAL A 27 -4.82 -0.61 0.32
C VAL A 27 -4.87 -0.23 -1.17
N VAL A 28 -4.31 -1.05 -2.07
CA VAL A 28 -4.23 -0.76 -3.52
C VAL A 28 -5.59 -0.40 -4.14
N PRO A 29 -6.70 -1.13 -3.89
CA PRO A 29 -8.02 -0.78 -4.43
C PRO A 29 -8.53 0.60 -3.98
N TYR A 30 -8.06 1.10 -2.83
CA TYR A 30 -8.47 2.38 -2.26
C TYR A 30 -7.59 3.56 -2.70
N MET A 31 -6.43 3.33 -3.33
CA MET A 31 -5.53 4.41 -3.78
C MET A 31 -6.23 5.51 -4.60
N PRO A 32 -7.16 5.20 -5.54
CA PRO A 32 -7.85 6.23 -6.30
C PRO A 32 -8.66 7.21 -5.45
N VAL A 33 -9.03 6.82 -4.22
CA VAL A 33 -9.78 7.65 -3.27
C VAL A 33 -8.83 8.28 -2.24
N VAL A 34 -7.87 7.52 -1.73
CA VAL A 34 -6.92 8.00 -0.72
C VAL A 34 -6.09 9.16 -1.26
N LEU A 35 -5.58 9.06 -2.50
CA LEU A 35 -4.75 10.11 -3.12
C LEU A 35 -5.46 11.48 -3.19
N PRO A 36 -6.67 11.61 -3.77
CA PRO A 36 -7.36 12.88 -3.82
C PRO A 36 -7.81 13.38 -2.44
N VAL A 37 -8.21 12.49 -1.52
CA VAL A 37 -8.60 12.90 -0.15
C VAL A 37 -7.42 13.49 0.60
N VAL A 38 -6.26 12.81 0.61
CA VAL A 38 -5.06 13.31 1.28
C VAL A 38 -4.56 14.60 0.60
N GLY A 39 -4.54 14.65 -0.73
CA GLY A 39 -4.19 15.87 -1.46
C GLY A 39 -5.11 17.04 -1.15
N GLY A 40 -6.42 16.81 -1.06
CA GLY A 40 -7.41 17.81 -0.66
C GLY A 40 -7.22 18.29 0.77
N LEU A 41 -6.95 17.37 1.71
CA LEU A 41 -6.64 17.73 3.10
C LEU A 41 -5.37 18.58 3.19
N MET A 42 -4.32 18.25 2.42
CA MET A 42 -3.10 19.06 2.33
C MET A 42 -3.39 20.46 1.77
N MET A 43 -4.17 20.56 0.70
CA MET A 43 -4.54 21.87 0.12
C MET A 43 -5.40 22.71 1.07
N LEU A 44 -6.36 22.09 1.74
CA LEU A 44 -7.19 22.74 2.75
C LEU A 44 -6.34 23.23 3.92
N LEU A 45 -5.40 22.41 4.40
CA LEU A 45 -4.49 22.81 5.47
C LEU A 45 -3.63 24.01 5.05
N LEU A 46 -3.08 23.99 3.83
CA LEU A 46 -2.32 25.12 3.29
C LEU A 46 -3.18 26.39 3.18
N ALA A 47 -4.41 26.28 2.66
CA ALA A 47 -5.33 27.40 2.55
C ALA A 47 -5.74 27.95 3.93
N PHE A 48 -5.95 27.08 4.91
CA PHE A 48 -6.28 27.47 6.28
C PHE A 48 -5.15 28.24 6.96
N ILE A 49 -3.90 27.79 6.79
CA ILE A 49 -2.72 28.49 7.30
C ILE A 49 -2.60 29.87 6.64
N ALA A 50 -2.84 29.96 5.33
CA ALA A 50 -2.79 31.23 4.61
C ALA A 50 -3.82 32.25 5.13
N VAL A 51 -5.04 31.81 5.43
CA VAL A 51 -6.09 32.67 6.02
C VAL A 51 -5.75 33.08 7.45
N SER A 52 -5.17 32.18 8.25
CA SER A 52 -4.89 32.42 9.67
C SER A 52 -3.71 33.37 9.93
N MET A 53 -2.94 33.71 8.89
CA MET A 53 -1.78 34.61 8.96
C MET A 53 -2.08 36.03 8.43
N ALA A 54 -3.30 36.27 7.94
CA ALA A 54 -3.78 37.61 7.56
C ALA A 54 -4.29 38.37 8.78
#